data_AF-A0A958L0Z2-F1
#
_entry.id   AF-A0A958L0Z2-F1
#
_cell.length_a   1.000
_cell.length_b   1.000
_cell.length_c   1.000
_cell.angle_alpha   90.00
_cell.angle_beta   90.00
_cell.angle_gamma   90.00
#
_symmetry.space_group_name_H-M   'P 1'
#
loop_
_entity.id
_entity.type
_entity.pdbx_description
1 polymer ?
#
loop_
_entity_poly.entity_id
_entity_poly.type
_entity_poly.pdbx_seq_one_letter_code
_entity_poly.pdbx_strand_id
1 'polypeptide(L)'
;MRILSILPVCGVVVAWFTCAMLLAEDVSPVESSEVLSAAQHTATKKEMFSIKSDPFGLIWNRLKPALDADNFQVINQGVLQLETLMVSAGVRSLDDYALVLVAKGEHQLASRNRDTAHFYLRKAYQLSPESPVVLYRSLNLASETGYRSKLAQWRRIIASALRTPELLFQVPVVLIYPLLWAATLGLFCALALLFSLRTDEILRRVARILPKRSRGYLTPLVVILCLVAPLSLGPLWTVAMWTLILFVCLPRYRWLGMIGGTVLAIWGFVIPLKENISLWLQDPAVKIMLRLAISSHGPQDIQELEGLASRRLGSDGLVYYLLGDLSRRYGMYEEAEEYFAKVGPSLASDPRIPAQLALITFARGDNERAKELFLEAEEKGLESAPLYYNLSKVYFELLDTKSSREAITKARRIDPSLVAQFEKREETLGLRASSSFSGFEVPVLQLFRSSLVPMPGAREHYTEVAEKLMWPFSPFGIAVVGVALFLCFFAVSPEKQRRLETYYLGYTVPAAQRRLTSLIPGGGFAVSGRPVWCFLGVSAVALSLFPLLGWPNEVVELFTVFPSASQVAFVIASVVFSIVYVASFLGKKESE
;
A
#
# COMPACT_ATOMS: atom_id res chain seq x y z
N MET A 1 27.38 49.96 -3.94
CA MET A 1 28.08 49.24 -2.85
C MET A 1 27.12 48.97 -1.69
N ARG A 2 26.27 47.94 -1.79
CA ARG A 2 25.45 47.34 -0.71
C ARG A 2 24.63 46.16 -1.27
N ILE A 3 25.30 45.22 -1.95
CA ILE A 3 24.74 43.92 -2.38
C ILE A 3 25.87 42.88 -2.27
N LEU A 4 26.29 42.57 -1.05
CA LEU A 4 27.34 41.56 -0.80
C LEU A 4 27.29 41.04 0.65
N SER A 5 26.09 40.74 1.15
CA SER A 5 25.90 40.24 2.53
C SER A 5 24.83 39.15 2.65
N ILE A 6 24.67 38.28 1.64
CA ILE A 6 23.79 37.09 1.71
C ILE A 6 24.56 35.81 1.29
N LEU A 7 25.84 35.70 1.69
CA LEU A 7 26.63 34.49 1.53
C LEU A 7 27.36 34.19 2.85
N PRO A 8 26.67 33.53 3.81
CA PRO A 8 27.37 32.50 4.59
C PRO A 8 26.54 31.21 4.80
N VAL A 9 25.41 31.02 4.10
CA VAL A 9 24.56 29.82 4.29
C VAL A 9 25.09 28.59 3.53
N CYS A 10 25.91 28.76 2.49
CA CYS A 10 26.47 27.63 1.74
C CYS A 10 27.64 26.91 2.44
N GLY A 11 28.29 27.52 3.45
CA GLY A 11 29.44 26.91 4.15
C GLY A 11 29.05 25.88 5.21
N VAL A 12 27.87 26.02 5.83
CA VAL A 12 27.41 25.14 6.93
C VAL A 12 26.83 23.83 6.40
N VAL A 13 26.25 23.84 5.19
CA VAL A 13 25.68 22.64 4.55
C VAL A 13 26.76 21.67 4.07
N VAL A 14 27.92 22.18 3.65
CA VAL A 14 29.05 21.34 3.22
C VAL A 14 29.75 20.69 4.41
N ALA A 15 29.87 21.37 5.56
CA ALA A 15 30.48 20.82 6.78
C ALA A 15 29.61 19.74 7.46
N TRP A 16 28.29 19.78 7.28
CA TRP A 16 27.38 18.73 7.76
C TRP A 16 27.43 17.47 6.89
N PHE A 17 27.69 17.63 5.58
CA PHE A 17 27.79 16.52 4.63
C PHE A 17 29.05 15.66 4.85
N THR A 18 30.16 16.25 5.27
CA THR A 18 31.40 15.50 5.57
C THR A 18 31.33 14.72 6.88
N CYS A 19 30.54 15.17 7.86
CA CYS A 19 30.41 14.50 9.16
C CYS A 19 29.47 13.28 9.12
N ALA A 20 28.45 13.29 8.24
CA ALA A 20 27.53 12.18 8.06
C ALA A 20 28.09 11.04 7.18
N MET A 21 29.11 11.31 6.35
CA MET A 21 29.74 10.29 5.51
C MET A 21 30.81 9.46 6.26
N LEU A 22 31.39 10.00 7.34
CA LEU A 22 32.43 9.33 8.14
C LEU A 22 31.90 8.42 9.27
N LEU A 23 30.57 8.30 9.43
CA LEU A 23 29.94 7.44 10.45
C LEU A 23 29.26 6.18 9.85
N ALA A 24 29.51 5.87 8.57
CA ALA A 24 28.86 4.76 7.87
C ALA A 24 29.81 3.61 7.47
N GLU A 25 31.10 3.68 7.80
CA GLU A 25 32.08 2.60 7.57
C GLU A 25 32.49 1.98 8.91
N ASP A 26 31.73 0.99 9.36
CA ASP A 26 32.25 -0.17 10.11
C ASP A 26 31.10 -1.18 10.32
N VAL A 27 30.83 -1.96 9.27
CA VAL A 27 30.12 -3.24 9.42
C VAL A 27 31.08 -4.30 8.97
N SER A 28 31.80 -4.87 9.94
CA SER A 28 32.67 -6.01 9.74
C SER A 28 31.87 -7.23 9.27
N PRO A 29 32.46 -8.09 8.42
CA PRO A 29 31.82 -9.33 8.00
C PRO A 29 31.83 -10.30 9.19
N VAL A 30 30.63 -10.60 9.72
CA VAL A 30 30.44 -11.64 10.74
C VAL A 30 30.76 -13.00 10.10
N GLU A 31 31.73 -13.69 10.69
CA GLU A 31 32.29 -14.96 10.24
C GLU A 31 31.26 -16.09 10.19
N SER A 32 31.38 -16.90 9.14
CA SER A 32 30.47 -17.91 8.62
C SER A 32 30.45 -19.25 9.37
N SER A 33 30.72 -19.30 10.68
CA SER A 33 30.73 -20.56 11.45
C SER A 33 29.37 -20.94 12.03
N GLU A 34 28.50 -19.98 12.37
CA GLU A 34 27.12 -20.24 12.83
C GLU A 34 26.17 -20.72 11.71
N VAL A 35 26.44 -20.33 10.46
CA VAL A 35 25.60 -20.71 9.31
C VAL A 35 25.70 -22.22 9.03
N LEU A 36 26.84 -22.86 9.33
CA LEU A 36 27.04 -24.28 9.09
C LEU A 36 26.37 -25.18 10.15
N SER A 37 26.24 -24.74 11.41
CA SER A 37 25.54 -25.52 12.44
C SER A 37 24.01 -25.42 12.30
N ALA A 38 23.49 -24.25 11.89
CA ALA A 38 22.08 -24.07 11.54
C ALA A 38 21.65 -24.93 10.34
N ALA A 39 22.56 -25.16 9.37
CA ALA A 39 22.32 -26.01 8.21
C ALA A 39 22.22 -27.52 8.57
N GLN A 40 22.87 -27.99 9.64
CA GLN A 40 22.81 -29.39 10.07
C GLN A 40 21.55 -29.71 10.88
N HIS A 41 21.06 -28.77 11.70
CA HIS A 41 19.78 -28.92 12.42
C HIS A 41 18.54 -28.84 11.52
N THR A 42 18.63 -28.13 10.40
CA THR A 42 17.54 -28.05 9.42
C THR A 42 17.36 -29.34 8.60
N ALA A 43 18.43 -30.12 8.40
CA ALA A 43 18.37 -31.37 7.62
C ALA A 43 17.54 -32.47 8.31
N THR A 44 17.69 -32.66 9.62
CA THR A 44 16.89 -33.62 10.41
C THR A 44 15.44 -33.18 10.58
N LYS A 45 15.17 -31.87 10.64
CA LYS A 45 13.79 -31.32 10.68
C LYS A 45 13.07 -31.53 9.34
N LYS A 46 13.79 -31.47 8.22
CA LYS A 46 13.24 -31.66 6.86
C LYS A 46 12.69 -33.08 6.62
N GLU A 47 13.30 -34.11 7.20
CA GLU A 47 12.79 -35.49 7.09
C GLU A 47 11.46 -35.71 7.85
N MET A 48 11.24 -34.98 8.96
CA MET A 48 9.99 -35.06 9.72
C MET A 48 8.80 -34.39 8.98
N PHE A 49 9.07 -33.43 8.09
CA PHE A 49 8.07 -32.74 7.27
C PHE A 49 7.89 -33.32 5.85
N SER A 50 8.83 -34.12 5.34
CA SER A 50 8.89 -34.56 3.93
C SER A 50 7.86 -35.65 3.53
N ILE A 51 7.17 -36.31 4.48
CA ILE A 51 6.42 -37.56 4.17
C ILE A 51 4.90 -37.49 4.47
N LYS A 52 4.34 -36.35 4.86
CA LYS A 52 2.87 -36.20 4.88
C LYS A 52 2.39 -35.51 3.61
N SER A 53 1.93 -36.33 2.66
CA SER A 53 1.17 -35.91 1.48
C SER A 53 0.20 -34.78 1.81
N ASP A 54 0.21 -33.69 1.03
CA ASP A 54 -0.73 -32.58 1.19
C ASP A 54 -2.18 -33.11 1.20
N PRO A 55 -2.89 -33.08 2.35
CA PRO A 55 -4.20 -33.68 2.48
C PRO A 55 -5.24 -32.96 1.59
N PHE A 56 -5.04 -31.65 1.33
CA PHE A 56 -5.90 -30.91 0.42
C PHE A 56 -5.74 -31.43 -1.01
N GLY A 57 -4.48 -31.57 -1.48
CA GLY A 57 -4.17 -32.12 -2.80
C GLY A 57 -4.72 -33.53 -3.02
N LEU A 58 -4.70 -34.40 -2.00
CA LEU A 58 -5.27 -35.75 -2.10
C LEU A 58 -6.79 -35.74 -2.34
N ILE A 59 -7.54 -34.94 -1.57
CA ILE A 59 -8.99 -34.81 -1.74
C ILE A 59 -9.29 -34.16 -3.09
N TRP A 60 -8.52 -33.14 -3.48
CA TRP A 60 -8.70 -32.46 -4.75
C TRP A 60 -8.45 -33.36 -5.97
N ASN A 61 -7.43 -34.20 -5.92
CA ASN A 61 -7.14 -35.15 -7.00
C ASN A 61 -8.26 -36.16 -7.22
N ARG A 62 -9.04 -36.49 -6.17
CA ARG A 62 -10.27 -37.31 -6.28
C ARG A 62 -11.46 -36.50 -6.80
N LEU A 63 -11.53 -35.22 -6.47
CA LEU A 63 -12.57 -34.31 -6.95
C LEU A 63 -12.43 -33.99 -8.44
N LYS A 64 -11.21 -33.88 -8.96
CA LYS A 64 -10.96 -33.43 -10.34
C LYS A 64 -11.68 -34.27 -11.42
N PRO A 65 -11.62 -35.62 -11.42
CA PRO A 65 -12.40 -36.44 -12.36
C PRO A 65 -13.92 -36.24 -12.21
N ALA A 66 -14.42 -36.04 -10.99
CA ALA A 66 -15.83 -35.79 -10.73
C ALA A 66 -16.28 -34.40 -11.23
N LEU A 67 -15.39 -33.39 -11.17
CA LEU A 67 -15.60 -32.07 -11.76
C LEU A 67 -15.65 -32.11 -13.29
N ASP A 68 -14.91 -33.03 -13.90
CA ASP A 68 -14.94 -33.21 -15.36
C ASP A 68 -16.16 -34.01 -15.83
N ALA A 69 -16.68 -34.90 -14.98
CA ALA A 69 -17.90 -35.69 -15.24
C ALA A 69 -19.20 -35.03 -14.73
N ASP A 70 -19.16 -33.79 -14.22
CA ASP A 70 -20.29 -33.09 -13.58
C ASP A 70 -21.03 -33.94 -12.51
N ASN A 71 -20.31 -34.80 -11.76
CA ASN A 71 -20.91 -35.65 -10.72
C ASN A 71 -21.14 -34.85 -9.43
N PHE A 72 -22.29 -34.18 -9.34
CA PHE A 72 -22.63 -33.25 -8.25
C PHE A 72 -22.58 -33.88 -6.85
N GLN A 73 -22.89 -35.17 -6.72
CA GLN A 73 -22.86 -35.86 -5.43
C GLN A 73 -21.42 -36.00 -4.91
N VAL A 74 -20.51 -36.47 -5.76
CA VAL A 74 -19.10 -36.62 -5.40
C VAL A 74 -18.45 -35.25 -5.17
N ILE A 75 -18.80 -34.25 -5.99
CA ILE A 75 -18.32 -32.86 -5.81
C ILE A 75 -18.77 -32.31 -4.45
N ASN A 76 -20.05 -32.47 -4.11
CA ASN A 76 -20.59 -31.98 -2.84
C ASN A 76 -19.89 -32.64 -1.65
N GLN A 77 -19.68 -33.96 -1.70
CA GLN A 77 -18.99 -34.71 -0.65
C GLN A 77 -17.52 -34.28 -0.52
N GLY A 78 -16.79 -34.15 -1.63
CA GLY A 78 -15.39 -33.73 -1.59
C GLY A 78 -15.23 -32.28 -1.11
N VAL A 79 -16.12 -31.36 -1.50
CA VAL A 79 -16.09 -29.98 -0.98
C VAL A 79 -16.40 -29.93 0.52
N LEU A 80 -17.31 -30.76 1.02
CA LEU A 80 -17.54 -30.89 2.46
C LEU A 80 -16.31 -31.43 3.20
N GLN A 81 -15.62 -32.43 2.63
CA GLN A 81 -14.36 -32.94 3.20
C GLN A 81 -13.28 -31.86 3.22
N LEU A 82 -13.16 -31.06 2.16
CA LEU A 82 -12.25 -29.90 2.13
C LEU A 82 -12.63 -28.86 3.19
N GLU A 83 -13.91 -28.54 3.38
CA GLU A 83 -14.36 -27.62 4.43
C GLU A 83 -14.00 -28.15 5.82
N THR A 84 -14.24 -29.43 6.11
CA THR A 84 -13.84 -30.05 7.38
C THR A 84 -12.33 -29.98 7.57
N LEU A 85 -11.56 -30.24 6.52
CA LEU A 85 -10.10 -30.15 6.56
C LEU A 85 -9.64 -28.70 6.78
N MET A 86 -10.27 -27.73 6.13
CA MET A 86 -10.01 -26.29 6.34
C MET A 86 -10.22 -25.89 7.79
N VAL A 87 -11.36 -26.25 8.37
CA VAL A 87 -11.68 -25.99 9.78
C VAL A 87 -10.63 -26.64 10.68
N SER A 88 -10.23 -27.87 10.37
CA SER A 88 -9.23 -28.61 11.16
C SER A 88 -7.82 -28.05 11.10
N ALA A 89 -7.43 -27.53 9.93
CA ALA A 89 -6.14 -26.89 9.69
C ALA A 89 -6.15 -25.41 10.12
N GLY A 90 -7.31 -24.87 10.50
CA GLY A 90 -7.48 -23.46 10.80
C GLY A 90 -7.33 -22.54 9.59
N VAL A 91 -7.49 -23.07 8.37
CA VAL A 91 -7.39 -22.35 7.10
C VAL A 91 -8.73 -21.67 6.80
N ARG A 92 -8.72 -20.36 6.54
CA ARG A 92 -9.96 -19.60 6.27
C ARG A 92 -10.45 -19.69 4.83
N SER A 93 -9.55 -19.88 3.87
CA SER A 93 -9.90 -19.89 2.45
C SER A 93 -9.01 -20.81 1.63
N LEU A 94 -9.60 -21.38 0.58
CA LEU A 94 -8.99 -22.31 -0.37
C LEU A 94 -9.13 -21.74 -1.79
N ASP A 95 -8.48 -20.61 -2.01
CA ASP A 95 -8.74 -19.73 -3.16
C ASP A 95 -8.48 -20.42 -4.50
N ASP A 96 -7.41 -21.20 -4.63
CA ASP A 96 -7.08 -21.92 -5.87
C ASP A 96 -8.20 -22.90 -6.26
N TYR A 97 -8.68 -23.67 -5.28
CA TYR A 97 -9.77 -24.63 -5.46
C TYR A 97 -11.09 -23.93 -5.77
N ALA A 98 -11.39 -22.84 -5.06
CA ALA A 98 -12.58 -22.03 -5.30
C ALA A 98 -12.56 -21.37 -6.70
N LEU A 99 -11.41 -20.89 -7.17
CA LEU A 99 -11.27 -20.29 -8.50
C LEU A 99 -11.49 -21.31 -9.62
N VAL A 100 -11.05 -22.56 -9.46
CA VAL A 100 -11.37 -23.63 -10.43
C VAL A 100 -12.87 -23.88 -10.48
N LEU A 101 -13.57 -23.88 -9.34
CA LEU A 101 -15.02 -24.01 -9.30
C LEU A 101 -15.73 -22.82 -9.97
N VAL A 102 -15.24 -21.59 -9.74
CA VAL A 102 -15.77 -20.40 -10.45
C VAL A 102 -15.60 -20.55 -11.96
N ALA A 103 -14.41 -20.96 -12.44
CA ALA A 103 -14.15 -21.16 -13.87
C ALA A 103 -15.05 -22.24 -14.49
N LYS A 104 -15.30 -23.35 -13.79
CA LYS A 104 -16.30 -24.35 -14.22
C LYS A 104 -17.71 -23.78 -14.24
N GLY A 105 -18.08 -22.97 -13.25
CA GLY A 105 -19.36 -22.27 -13.23
C GLY A 105 -19.54 -21.30 -14.42
N GLU A 106 -18.48 -20.56 -14.78
CA GLU A 106 -18.46 -19.67 -15.96
C GLU A 106 -18.67 -20.47 -17.26
N HIS A 107 -17.99 -21.62 -17.40
CA HIS A 107 -18.16 -22.50 -18.56
C HIS A 107 -19.60 -23.03 -18.68
N GLN A 108 -20.21 -23.45 -17.56
CA GLN A 108 -21.58 -23.97 -17.55
C GLN A 108 -22.62 -22.87 -17.83
N LEU A 109 -22.35 -21.64 -17.38
CA LEU A 109 -23.16 -20.46 -17.71
C LEU A 109 -23.10 -20.15 -19.21
N ALA A 110 -21.92 -20.26 -19.84
CA ALA A 110 -21.77 -20.10 -21.28
C ALA A 110 -22.57 -21.15 -22.08
N SER A 111 -22.65 -22.39 -21.55
CA SER A 111 -23.51 -23.47 -22.06
C SER A 111 -25.01 -23.29 -21.73
N ARG A 112 -25.41 -22.14 -21.17
CA ARG A 112 -26.77 -21.80 -20.73
C ARG A 112 -27.35 -22.69 -19.62
N ASN A 113 -26.51 -23.46 -18.91
CA ASN A 113 -26.93 -24.27 -17.78
C ASN A 113 -26.78 -23.48 -16.46
N ARG A 114 -27.78 -22.66 -16.16
CA ARG A 114 -27.76 -21.73 -15.01
C ARG A 114 -27.74 -22.46 -13.66
N ASP A 115 -28.46 -23.58 -13.54
CA ASP A 115 -28.57 -24.30 -12.26
C ASP A 115 -27.24 -24.94 -11.87
N THR A 116 -26.55 -25.55 -12.85
CA THR A 116 -25.21 -26.10 -12.65
C THR A 116 -24.19 -24.99 -12.37
N ALA A 117 -24.25 -23.88 -13.08
CA ALA A 117 -23.41 -22.71 -12.82
C ALA A 117 -23.59 -22.17 -11.39
N HIS A 118 -24.84 -22.08 -10.93
CA HIS A 118 -25.20 -21.69 -9.57
C HIS A 118 -24.68 -22.68 -8.51
N PHE A 119 -24.74 -23.98 -8.79
CA PHE A 119 -24.17 -25.02 -7.93
C PHE A 119 -22.67 -24.80 -7.70
N TYR A 120 -21.89 -24.64 -8.78
CA TYR A 120 -20.46 -24.41 -8.69
C TYR A 120 -20.11 -23.12 -7.94
N LEU A 121 -20.86 -22.04 -8.17
CA LEU A 121 -20.71 -20.78 -7.45
C LEU A 121 -20.90 -20.96 -5.94
N ARG A 122 -21.94 -21.69 -5.52
CA ARG A 122 -22.19 -21.97 -4.10
C ARG A 122 -21.04 -22.75 -3.48
N LYS A 123 -20.48 -23.72 -4.20
CA LYS A 123 -19.33 -24.51 -3.74
C LYS A 123 -18.05 -23.68 -3.65
N ALA A 124 -17.82 -22.78 -4.60
CA ALA A 124 -16.71 -21.83 -4.53
C ALA A 124 -16.80 -20.93 -3.29
N TYR A 125 -17.98 -20.40 -2.98
CA TYR A 125 -18.18 -19.59 -1.77
C TYR A 125 -18.14 -20.38 -0.47
N GLN A 126 -18.36 -21.69 -0.52
CA GLN A 126 -18.16 -22.57 0.64
C GLN A 126 -16.67 -22.71 0.98
N LEU A 127 -15.81 -22.78 -0.04
CA LEU A 127 -14.36 -22.91 0.13
C LEU A 127 -13.64 -21.57 0.40
N SER A 128 -14.13 -20.46 -0.17
CA SER A 128 -13.51 -19.14 0.01
C SER A 128 -14.56 -18.04 0.13
N PRO A 129 -15.30 -17.95 1.26
CA PRO A 129 -16.37 -16.99 1.43
C PRO A 129 -15.87 -15.54 1.49
N GLU A 130 -14.66 -15.31 1.97
CA GLU A 130 -14.14 -13.95 2.22
C GLU A 130 -13.01 -13.56 1.28
N SER A 131 -12.65 -14.39 0.29
CA SER A 131 -11.57 -14.05 -0.64
C SER A 131 -12.01 -12.98 -1.62
N PRO A 132 -11.32 -11.82 -1.68
CA PRO A 132 -11.69 -10.75 -2.60
C PRO A 132 -11.55 -11.19 -4.05
N VAL A 133 -10.55 -12.03 -4.35
CA VAL A 133 -10.28 -12.56 -5.69
C VAL A 133 -11.41 -13.46 -6.17
N VAL A 134 -11.87 -14.39 -5.32
CA VAL A 134 -12.99 -15.30 -5.64
C VAL A 134 -14.29 -14.51 -5.77
N LEU A 135 -14.57 -13.58 -4.85
CA LEU A 135 -15.77 -12.74 -4.88
C LEU A 135 -15.84 -11.87 -6.14
N TYR A 136 -14.69 -11.36 -6.58
CA TYR A 136 -14.56 -10.53 -7.76
C TYR A 136 -14.68 -11.34 -9.05
N ARG A 137 -13.95 -12.45 -9.18
CA ARG A 137 -14.04 -13.36 -10.35
C ARG A 137 -15.48 -13.84 -10.55
N SER A 138 -16.18 -14.15 -9.46
CA SER A 138 -17.57 -14.59 -9.49
C SER A 138 -18.62 -13.49 -9.65
N LEU A 139 -18.26 -12.21 -9.83
CA LEU A 139 -19.20 -11.09 -9.89
C LEU A 139 -20.26 -11.27 -10.99
N ASN A 140 -19.83 -11.60 -12.21
CA ASN A 140 -20.74 -11.80 -13.34
C ASN A 140 -21.59 -13.06 -13.13
N LEU A 141 -20.92 -14.16 -12.76
CA LEU A 141 -21.57 -15.45 -12.46
C LEU A 141 -22.67 -15.31 -11.39
N ALA A 142 -22.41 -14.59 -10.30
CA ALA A 142 -23.37 -14.35 -9.22
C ALA A 142 -24.57 -13.52 -9.68
N SER A 143 -24.37 -12.57 -10.59
CA SER A 143 -25.43 -11.73 -11.12
C SER A 143 -26.32 -12.45 -12.14
N GLU A 144 -25.74 -13.28 -13.00
CA GLU A 144 -26.47 -13.98 -14.06
C GLU A 144 -27.21 -15.23 -13.55
N THR A 145 -26.69 -15.86 -12.49
CA THR A 145 -27.35 -16.98 -11.81
C THR A 145 -28.43 -16.53 -10.82
N GLY A 146 -28.57 -15.22 -10.56
CA GLY A 146 -29.52 -14.68 -9.60
C GLY A 146 -29.15 -14.91 -8.12
N TYR A 147 -27.93 -15.38 -7.83
CA TYR A 147 -27.48 -15.63 -6.45
C TYR A 147 -27.48 -14.35 -5.60
N ARG A 148 -26.94 -13.25 -6.15
CA ARG A 148 -26.90 -11.92 -5.50
C ARG A 148 -26.88 -10.79 -6.53
N SER A 149 -27.35 -9.61 -6.12
CA SER A 149 -27.24 -8.41 -6.95
C SER A 149 -25.78 -7.94 -7.11
N LYS A 150 -25.44 -7.35 -8.26
CA LYS A 150 -24.09 -6.81 -8.54
C LYS A 150 -23.62 -5.84 -7.45
N LEU A 151 -24.50 -4.96 -6.97
CA LEU A 151 -24.17 -3.96 -5.96
C LEU A 151 -23.84 -4.60 -4.60
N ALA A 152 -24.61 -5.61 -4.16
CA ALA A 152 -24.35 -6.31 -2.91
C ALA A 152 -23.02 -7.07 -2.97
N GLN A 153 -22.72 -7.69 -4.12
CA GLN A 153 -21.45 -8.37 -4.35
C GLN A 153 -20.28 -7.39 -4.36
N TRP A 154 -20.40 -6.22 -5.00
CA TRP A 154 -19.40 -5.15 -4.95
C TRP A 154 -19.12 -4.66 -3.54
N ARG A 155 -20.15 -4.43 -2.72
CA ARG A 155 -19.97 -4.07 -1.31
C ARG A 155 -19.18 -5.12 -0.54
N ARG A 156 -19.43 -6.41 -0.81
CA ARG A 156 -18.70 -7.52 -0.20
C ARG A 156 -17.25 -7.58 -0.68
N ILE A 157 -16.99 -7.35 -1.96
CA ILE A 157 -15.63 -7.28 -2.53
C ILE A 157 -14.85 -6.15 -1.85
N ILE A 158 -15.44 -4.95 -1.73
CA ILE A 158 -14.78 -3.81 -1.07
C ILE A 158 -14.54 -4.13 0.42
N ALA A 159 -15.53 -4.64 1.13
CA ALA A 159 -15.39 -4.98 2.55
C ALA A 159 -14.33 -6.07 2.79
N SER A 160 -14.26 -7.06 1.90
CA SER A 160 -13.24 -8.13 1.91
C SER A 160 -11.86 -7.58 1.56
N ALA A 161 -11.74 -6.78 0.50
CA ALA A 161 -10.47 -6.19 0.09
C ALA A 161 -9.88 -5.27 1.18
N LEU A 162 -10.72 -4.55 1.91
CA LEU A 162 -10.31 -3.74 3.07
C LEU A 162 -9.87 -4.58 4.29
N ARG A 163 -10.19 -5.88 4.32
CA ARG A 163 -9.74 -6.81 5.36
C ARG A 163 -8.53 -7.63 4.93
N THR A 164 -8.24 -7.70 3.62
CA THR A 164 -7.09 -8.40 3.06
C THR A 164 -5.86 -7.49 3.11
N PRO A 165 -4.90 -7.72 4.02
CA PRO A 165 -3.73 -6.85 4.17
C PRO A 165 -2.90 -6.76 2.88
N GLU A 166 -2.79 -7.83 2.09
CA GLU A 166 -2.07 -7.78 0.81
C GLU A 166 -2.59 -6.69 -0.13
N LEU A 167 -3.91 -6.63 -0.34
CA LEU A 167 -4.53 -5.59 -1.16
C LEU A 167 -4.42 -4.19 -0.53
N LEU A 168 -4.48 -4.11 0.80
CA LEU A 168 -4.27 -2.84 1.51
C LEU A 168 -2.89 -2.23 1.26
N PHE A 169 -1.85 -3.05 1.04
CA PHE A 169 -0.52 -2.55 0.68
C PHE A 169 -0.34 -2.38 -0.83
N GLN A 170 -0.82 -3.35 -1.63
CA GLN A 170 -0.59 -3.36 -3.07
C GLN A 170 -1.31 -2.21 -3.78
N VAL A 171 -2.57 -1.93 -3.44
CA VAL A 171 -3.36 -0.90 -4.12
C VAL A 171 -2.75 0.50 -3.95
N PRO A 172 -2.41 0.98 -2.73
CA PRO A 172 -1.74 2.26 -2.57
C PRO A 172 -0.39 2.33 -3.28
N VAL A 173 0.45 1.30 -3.19
CA VAL A 173 1.77 1.26 -3.85
C VAL A 173 1.66 1.47 -5.35
N VAL A 174 0.70 0.77 -5.98
CA VAL A 174 0.44 0.86 -7.41
C VAL A 174 -0.14 2.24 -7.81
N LEU A 175 -0.96 2.86 -6.95
CA LEU A 175 -1.59 4.15 -7.24
C LEU A 175 -0.70 5.36 -6.96
N ILE A 176 0.31 5.24 -6.10
CA ILE A 176 1.17 6.34 -5.67
C ILE A 176 1.84 7.05 -6.87
N TYR A 177 2.50 6.31 -7.77
CA TYR A 177 3.22 6.91 -8.90
C TYR A 177 2.29 7.54 -9.95
N PRO A 178 1.20 6.89 -10.39
CA PRO A 178 0.18 7.55 -11.20
C PRO A 178 -0.32 8.86 -10.58
N LEU A 179 -0.61 8.90 -9.28
CA LEU A 179 -1.07 10.14 -8.64
C LEU A 179 0.00 11.23 -8.66
N LEU A 180 1.26 10.88 -8.38
CA LEU A 180 2.37 11.83 -8.37
C LEU A 180 2.70 12.34 -9.77
N TRP A 181 2.71 11.47 -10.79
CA TRP A 181 2.90 11.87 -12.18
C TRP A 181 1.77 12.77 -12.68
N ALA A 182 0.52 12.44 -12.36
CA ALA A 182 -0.62 13.28 -12.69
C ALA A 182 -0.47 14.67 -12.09
N ALA A 183 -0.07 14.77 -10.82
CA ALA A 183 0.25 16.04 -10.18
C ALA A 183 1.42 16.77 -10.87
N THR A 184 2.54 16.09 -11.15
CA THR A 184 3.69 16.69 -11.83
C THR A 184 3.33 17.24 -13.21
N LEU A 185 2.59 16.47 -14.01
CA LEU A 185 2.15 16.88 -15.35
C LEU A 185 1.13 18.01 -15.29
N GLY A 186 0.15 17.93 -14.38
CA GLY A 186 -0.81 19.01 -14.20
C GLY A 186 -0.13 20.32 -13.80
N LEU A 187 0.91 20.23 -12.96
CA LEU A 187 1.69 21.39 -12.56
C LEU A 187 2.53 21.90 -13.73
N PHE A 188 3.22 21.01 -14.44
CA PHE A 188 3.99 21.34 -15.64
C PHE A 188 3.13 22.08 -16.68
N CYS A 189 1.95 21.57 -17.01
CA CYS A 189 1.02 22.21 -17.94
C CYS A 189 0.52 23.56 -17.40
N ALA A 190 0.16 23.66 -16.12
CA ALA A 190 -0.28 24.92 -15.52
C ALA A 190 0.82 25.99 -15.56
N LEU A 191 2.06 25.60 -15.26
CA LEU A 191 3.24 26.46 -15.36
C LEU A 191 3.45 26.90 -16.82
N ALA A 192 3.48 25.97 -17.78
CA ALA A 192 3.67 26.26 -19.20
C ALA A 192 2.61 27.22 -19.74
N LEU A 193 1.32 26.99 -19.41
CA LEU A 193 0.23 27.87 -19.78
C LEU A 193 0.42 29.26 -19.18
N LEU A 194 0.82 29.36 -17.91
CA LEU A 194 1.07 30.66 -17.28
C LEU A 194 2.25 31.39 -17.92
N PHE A 195 3.35 30.69 -18.24
CA PHE A 195 4.48 31.24 -18.99
C PHE A 195 4.03 31.80 -20.34
N SER A 196 3.17 31.07 -21.06
CA SER A 196 2.64 31.50 -22.37
C SER A 196 1.70 32.73 -22.26
N LEU A 197 0.93 32.82 -21.18
CA LEU A 197 -0.04 33.91 -20.97
C LEU A 197 0.60 35.16 -20.38
N ARG A 198 1.79 35.05 -19.79
CA ARG A 198 2.49 36.13 -19.06
C ARG A 198 3.91 36.37 -19.58
N THR A 199 4.19 35.98 -20.82
CA THR A 199 5.52 36.10 -21.42
C THR A 199 6.02 37.55 -21.40
N ASP A 200 5.14 38.52 -21.58
CA ASP A 200 5.44 39.95 -21.55
C ASP A 200 5.92 40.43 -20.16
N GLU A 201 5.27 39.98 -19.09
CA GLU A 201 5.64 40.32 -17.72
C GLU A 201 6.99 39.71 -17.36
N ILE A 202 7.22 38.47 -17.79
CA ILE A 202 8.46 37.72 -17.54
C ILE A 202 9.63 38.36 -18.29
N LEU A 203 9.48 38.64 -19.59
CA LEU A 203 10.52 39.32 -20.38
C LEU A 203 10.87 40.68 -19.77
N ARG A 204 9.88 41.46 -19.33
CA ARG A 204 10.10 42.75 -18.63
C ARG A 204 10.88 42.59 -17.34
N ARG A 205 10.60 41.54 -16.55
CA ARG A 205 11.31 41.28 -15.28
C ARG A 205 12.76 40.86 -15.54
N VAL A 206 12.97 39.94 -16.46
CA VAL A 206 14.31 39.44 -16.81
C VAL A 206 15.15 40.56 -17.43
N ALA A 207 14.58 41.38 -18.32
CA ALA A 207 15.27 42.54 -18.89
C ALA A 207 15.75 43.55 -17.83
N ARG A 208 15.05 43.67 -16.69
CA ARG A 208 15.48 44.54 -15.58
C ARG A 208 16.69 44.00 -14.83
N ILE A 209 16.81 42.67 -14.73
CA ILE A 209 17.96 42.00 -14.10
C ILE A 209 19.20 42.13 -14.99
N LEU A 210 19.03 42.19 -16.32
CA LEU A 210 20.14 42.27 -17.26
C LEU A 210 20.78 43.69 -17.37
N PRO A 211 22.10 43.77 -17.63
CA PRO A 211 22.81 45.02 -17.90
C PRO A 211 22.18 45.80 -19.06
N LYS A 212 22.15 47.14 -18.95
CA LYS A 212 21.50 48.03 -19.95
C LYS A 212 21.91 47.74 -21.40
N ARG A 213 23.18 47.35 -21.64
CA ARG A 213 23.72 47.08 -22.99
C ARG A 213 23.16 45.81 -23.65
N SER A 214 22.65 44.83 -22.88
CA SER A 214 22.25 43.52 -23.40
C SER A 214 20.73 43.24 -23.34
N ARG A 215 19.92 44.17 -22.82
CA ARG A 215 18.47 43.96 -22.55
C ARG A 215 17.61 43.61 -23.76
N GLY A 216 18.04 43.94 -24.98
CA GLY A 216 17.28 43.64 -26.20
C GLY A 216 17.38 42.17 -26.57
N TYR A 217 18.49 41.79 -27.22
CA TYR A 217 18.67 40.47 -27.81
C TYR A 217 18.88 39.35 -26.78
N LEU A 218 19.48 39.64 -25.63
CA LEU A 218 19.87 38.59 -24.67
C LEU A 218 18.68 38.13 -23.81
N THR A 219 17.69 38.99 -23.56
CA THR A 219 16.53 38.66 -22.72
C THR A 219 15.74 37.43 -23.20
N PRO A 220 15.27 37.35 -24.46
CA PRO A 220 14.54 36.18 -24.93
C PRO A 220 15.42 34.92 -24.92
N LEU A 221 16.71 35.05 -25.24
CA LEU A 221 17.65 33.93 -25.21
C LEU A 221 17.82 33.37 -23.79
N VAL A 222 17.95 34.24 -22.79
CA VAL A 222 18.02 33.82 -21.37
C VAL A 222 16.71 33.16 -20.94
N VAL A 223 15.55 33.72 -21.30
CA VAL A 223 14.25 33.11 -20.95
C VAL A 223 14.09 31.74 -21.61
N ILE A 224 14.40 31.60 -22.89
CA ILE A 224 14.35 30.31 -23.60
C ILE A 224 15.31 29.33 -22.95
N LEU A 225 16.55 29.72 -22.66
CA LEU A 225 17.52 28.86 -22.00
C LEU A 225 17.03 28.41 -20.62
N CYS A 226 16.49 29.32 -19.81
CA CYS A 226 15.91 29.00 -18.50
C CYS A 226 14.67 28.10 -18.58
N LEU A 227 13.93 28.12 -19.70
CA LEU A 227 12.78 27.24 -19.91
C LEU A 227 13.18 25.87 -20.44
N VAL A 228 14.19 25.80 -21.32
CA VAL A 228 14.59 24.58 -22.02
C VAL A 228 15.64 23.78 -21.26
N ALA A 229 16.65 24.43 -20.66
CA ALA A 229 17.74 23.73 -19.98
C ALA A 229 17.29 22.80 -18.83
N PRO A 230 16.27 23.14 -18.01
CA PRO A 230 15.79 22.23 -16.98
C PRO A 230 15.18 20.93 -17.52
N LEU A 231 14.68 20.91 -18.77
CA LEU A 231 14.07 19.71 -19.37
C LEU A 231 15.09 18.58 -19.55
N SER A 232 16.37 18.89 -19.78
CA SER A 232 17.42 17.88 -19.91
C SER A 232 17.88 17.30 -18.58
N LEU A 233 17.56 17.96 -17.45
CA LEU A 233 17.93 17.50 -16.10
C LEU A 233 16.84 16.65 -15.44
N GLY A 234 15.67 16.56 -16.07
CA GLY A 234 14.54 15.77 -15.59
C GLY A 234 13.28 16.58 -15.30
N PRO A 235 12.13 15.89 -15.12
CA PRO A 235 10.83 16.52 -14.94
C PRO A 235 10.74 17.32 -13.63
N LEU A 236 11.30 16.80 -12.53
CA LEU A 236 11.25 17.47 -11.24
C LEU A 236 12.14 18.73 -11.22
N TRP A 237 13.29 18.67 -11.89
CA TRP A 237 14.13 19.84 -12.11
C TRP A 237 13.41 20.93 -12.89
N THR A 238 12.64 20.53 -13.91
CA THR A 238 11.85 21.47 -14.69
C THR A 238 10.80 22.16 -13.83
N VAL A 239 10.05 21.39 -13.03
CA VAL A 239 9.09 21.96 -12.08
C VAL A 239 9.79 22.90 -11.10
N ALA A 240 10.91 22.51 -10.48
CA ALA A 240 11.64 23.32 -9.53
C ALA A 240 12.10 24.66 -10.15
N MET A 241 12.75 24.61 -11.31
CA MET A 241 13.28 25.80 -11.99
C MET A 241 12.19 26.72 -12.50
N TRP A 242 11.15 26.17 -13.13
CA TRP A 242 10.01 26.97 -13.60
C TRP A 242 9.27 27.63 -12.44
N THR A 243 9.11 26.92 -11.33
CA THR A 243 8.54 27.43 -10.10
C THR A 243 9.38 28.58 -9.52
N LEU A 244 10.71 28.44 -9.52
CA LEU A 244 11.65 29.49 -9.09
C LEU A 244 11.59 30.72 -10.01
N ILE A 245 11.53 30.52 -11.33
CA ILE A 245 11.40 31.61 -12.29
C ILE A 245 10.08 32.37 -12.07
N LEU A 246 8.97 31.66 -11.88
CA LEU A 246 7.69 32.30 -11.54
C LEU A 246 7.74 33.05 -10.22
N PHE A 247 8.45 32.50 -9.22
CA PHE A 247 8.61 33.15 -7.93
C PHE A 247 9.30 34.51 -8.06
N VAL A 248 10.38 34.58 -8.83
CA VAL A 248 11.14 35.82 -9.10
C VAL A 248 10.38 36.75 -10.05
N CYS A 249 9.83 36.20 -11.13
CA CYS A 249 9.25 36.99 -12.22
C CYS A 249 7.79 37.39 -11.98
N LEU A 250 7.01 36.63 -11.22
CA LEU A 250 5.60 36.86 -11.01
C LEU A 250 5.17 36.61 -9.54
N PRO A 251 5.52 37.50 -8.60
CA PRO A 251 5.18 37.38 -7.17
C PRO A 251 3.68 37.24 -6.89
N ARG A 252 2.82 37.70 -7.81
CA ARG A 252 1.36 37.53 -7.70
C ARG A 252 0.95 36.05 -7.75
N TYR A 253 1.71 35.21 -8.45
CA TYR A 253 1.45 33.77 -8.59
C TYR A 253 2.34 32.90 -7.72
N ARG A 254 2.94 33.47 -6.65
CA ARG A 254 3.80 32.73 -5.70
C ARG A 254 3.15 31.49 -5.07
N TRP A 255 1.82 31.40 -5.05
CA TRP A 255 1.11 30.19 -4.62
C TRP A 255 1.43 28.96 -5.46
N LEU A 256 1.76 29.11 -6.75
CA LEU A 256 2.30 28.02 -7.56
C LEU A 256 3.71 27.61 -7.10
N GLY A 257 4.48 28.58 -6.60
CA GLY A 257 5.68 28.40 -5.79
C GLY A 257 5.51 27.32 -4.72
N MET A 258 4.54 27.57 -3.86
CA MET A 258 4.16 26.69 -2.76
C MET A 258 3.72 25.31 -3.25
N ILE A 259 2.83 25.24 -4.25
CA ILE A 259 2.36 23.97 -4.82
C ILE A 259 3.53 23.17 -5.41
N GLY A 260 4.42 23.81 -6.18
CA GLY A 260 5.61 23.15 -6.73
C GLY A 260 6.57 22.65 -5.66
N GLY A 261 6.82 23.45 -4.62
CA GLY A 261 7.58 23.01 -3.44
C GLY A 261 6.94 21.82 -2.74
N THR A 262 5.61 21.83 -2.53
CA THR A 262 4.87 20.71 -1.94
C THR A 262 4.94 19.45 -2.79
N VAL A 263 4.73 19.54 -4.11
CA VAL A 263 4.82 18.38 -5.02
C VAL A 263 6.22 17.77 -4.96
N LEU A 264 7.28 18.57 -4.99
CA LEU A 264 8.66 18.08 -4.88
C LEU A 264 8.94 17.45 -3.51
N ALA A 265 8.47 18.06 -2.42
CA ALA A 265 8.61 17.50 -1.09
C ALA A 265 7.92 16.13 -0.99
N ILE A 266 6.70 16.01 -1.51
CA ILE A 266 5.96 14.73 -1.56
C ILE A 266 6.76 13.68 -2.36
N TRP A 267 7.30 14.03 -3.54
CA TRP A 267 8.16 13.11 -4.30
C TRP A 267 9.34 12.60 -3.46
N GLY A 268 10.07 13.49 -2.79
CA GLY A 268 11.23 13.12 -1.98
C GLY A 268 10.89 12.19 -0.80
N PHE A 269 9.71 12.33 -0.19
CA PHE A 269 9.25 11.45 0.90
C PHE A 269 8.63 10.14 0.40
N VAL A 270 7.91 10.18 -0.72
CA VAL A 270 7.12 9.04 -1.19
C VAL A 270 7.95 8.06 -2.00
N ILE A 271 9.03 8.49 -2.68
CA ILE A 271 9.93 7.57 -3.41
C ILE A 271 10.50 6.48 -2.48
N PRO A 272 11.15 6.80 -1.34
CA PRO A 272 11.68 5.77 -0.45
C PRO A 272 10.58 4.87 0.12
N LEU A 273 9.44 5.45 0.48
CA LEU A 273 8.32 4.71 1.04
C LEU A 273 7.74 3.69 0.05
N LYS A 274 7.41 4.14 -1.17
CA LYS A 274 6.86 3.28 -2.22
C LYS A 274 7.85 2.18 -2.57
N GLU A 275 9.11 2.52 -2.83
CA GLU A 275 10.08 1.52 -3.28
C GLU A 275 10.41 0.51 -2.18
N ASN A 276 10.45 0.94 -0.91
CA ASN A 276 10.61 -0.01 0.19
C ASN A 276 9.43 -0.98 0.29
N ILE A 277 8.19 -0.49 0.22
CA ILE A 277 7.00 -1.36 0.28
C ILE A 277 6.92 -2.25 -0.96
N SER A 278 7.31 -1.76 -2.14
CA SER A 278 7.36 -2.55 -3.37
C SER A 278 8.32 -3.73 -3.24
N LEU A 279 9.56 -3.48 -2.81
CA LEU A 279 10.56 -4.53 -2.55
C LEU A 279 10.10 -5.49 -1.44
N TRP A 280 9.45 -4.96 -0.40
CA TRP A 280 8.84 -5.75 0.67
C TRP A 280 7.78 -6.70 0.13
N LEU A 281 6.84 -6.23 -0.69
CA LEU A 281 5.78 -7.05 -1.31
C LEU A 281 6.32 -8.10 -2.31
N GLN A 282 7.50 -7.89 -2.87
CA GLN A 282 8.15 -8.84 -3.77
C GLN A 282 8.80 -10.02 -3.04
N ASP A 283 9.14 -9.88 -1.75
CA ASP A 283 9.72 -10.98 -0.96
C ASP A 283 8.66 -12.09 -0.72
N PRO A 284 8.91 -13.35 -1.14
CA PRO A 284 7.99 -14.46 -0.91
C PRO A 284 7.57 -14.64 0.55
N ALA A 285 8.49 -14.42 1.49
CA ALA A 285 8.22 -14.57 2.91
C ALA A 285 7.30 -13.47 3.47
N VAL A 286 7.30 -12.29 2.84
CA VAL A 286 6.33 -11.24 3.16
C VAL A 286 4.93 -11.62 2.69
N LYS A 287 4.79 -12.23 1.51
CA LYS A 287 3.50 -12.75 1.05
C LYS A 287 2.98 -13.80 2.03
N ILE A 288 3.85 -14.68 2.53
CA ILE A 288 3.50 -15.61 3.60
C ILE A 288 3.03 -14.89 4.86
N MET A 289 3.75 -13.88 5.32
CA MET A 289 3.34 -13.07 6.48
C MET A 289 1.95 -12.44 6.27
N LEU A 290 1.66 -11.92 5.08
CA LEU A 290 0.36 -11.34 4.75
C LEU A 290 -0.74 -12.42 4.69
N ARG A 291 -0.44 -13.61 4.19
CA ARG A 291 -1.37 -14.77 4.22
C ARG A 291 -1.65 -15.25 5.64
N LEU A 292 -0.62 -15.29 6.49
CA LEU A 292 -0.71 -15.67 7.89
C LEU A 292 -1.59 -14.72 8.70
N ALA A 293 -1.54 -13.42 8.37
CA ALA A 293 -2.45 -12.44 8.98
C ALA A 293 -3.93 -12.75 8.69
N ILE A 294 -4.23 -13.47 7.60
CA ILE A 294 -5.57 -13.96 7.23
C ILE A 294 -5.77 -15.42 7.67
N SER A 295 -4.86 -15.97 8.49
CA SER A 295 -4.87 -17.38 8.92
C SER A 295 -4.83 -18.40 7.78
N SER A 296 -4.19 -18.07 6.65
CA SER A 296 -3.86 -19.03 5.60
C SER A 296 -2.38 -19.40 5.71
N HIS A 297 -2.08 -20.69 5.93
CA HIS A 297 -0.71 -21.15 6.14
C HIS A 297 -0.52 -22.63 5.79
N GLY A 298 0.71 -22.97 5.45
CA GLY A 298 1.20 -24.33 5.26
C GLY A 298 2.51 -24.58 6.02
N PRO A 299 2.94 -25.85 6.18
CA PRO A 299 4.13 -26.19 6.97
C PRO A 299 5.43 -25.65 6.36
N GLN A 300 5.45 -25.44 5.04
CA GLN A 300 6.60 -24.86 4.32
C GLN A 300 6.83 -23.39 4.69
N ASP A 301 5.80 -22.69 5.19
CA ASP A 301 5.86 -21.27 5.52
C ASP A 301 6.84 -20.97 6.67
N ILE A 302 7.14 -21.96 7.55
CA ILE A 302 8.16 -21.83 8.61
C ILE A 302 9.51 -21.50 8.02
N GLN A 303 9.95 -22.32 7.05
CA GLN A 303 11.31 -22.22 6.50
C GLN A 303 11.51 -20.89 5.76
N GLU A 304 10.48 -20.43 5.05
CA GLU A 304 10.52 -19.13 4.37
C GLU A 304 10.55 -17.97 5.36
N LEU A 305 9.77 -18.03 6.44
CA LEU A 305 9.80 -17.01 7.50
C LEU A 305 11.11 -17.01 8.29
N GLU A 306 11.70 -18.17 8.56
CA GLU A 306 13.04 -18.27 9.18
C GLU A 306 14.08 -17.61 8.28
N GLY A 307 14.03 -17.89 6.97
CA GLY A 307 14.88 -17.22 5.99
C GLY A 307 14.72 -15.70 6.00
N LEU A 308 13.49 -15.20 6.15
CA LEU A 308 13.22 -13.76 6.30
C LEU A 308 13.77 -13.20 7.61
N ALA A 309 13.61 -13.92 8.72
CA ALA A 309 14.12 -13.53 10.03
C ALA A 309 15.66 -13.37 10.01
N SER A 310 16.36 -14.31 9.37
CA SER A 310 17.81 -14.26 9.17
C SER A 310 18.23 -13.07 8.29
N ARG A 311 17.51 -12.81 7.18
CA ARG A 311 17.80 -11.67 6.29
C ARG A 311 17.59 -10.30 6.95
N ARG A 312 16.65 -10.21 7.90
CA ARG A 312 16.33 -8.96 8.63
C ARG A 312 17.12 -8.76 9.92
N LEU A 313 18.12 -9.62 10.18
CA LEU A 313 19.01 -9.54 11.35
C LEU A 313 18.25 -9.41 12.68
N GLY A 314 17.06 -10.04 12.75
CA GLY A 314 16.19 -9.99 13.93
C GLY A 314 15.58 -8.62 14.28
N SER A 315 15.69 -7.60 13.42
CA SER A 315 15.13 -6.27 13.66
C SER A 315 13.60 -6.23 13.64
N ASP A 316 12.97 -7.19 12.96
CA ASP A 316 11.52 -7.25 12.80
C ASP A 316 10.88 -8.27 13.77
N GLY A 317 10.50 -7.78 14.95
CA GLY A 317 9.82 -8.60 15.96
C GLY A 317 8.54 -9.27 15.46
N LEU A 318 7.89 -8.74 14.41
CA LEU A 318 6.66 -9.33 13.88
C LEU A 318 6.92 -10.67 13.21
N VAL A 319 8.08 -10.84 12.57
CA VAL A 319 8.45 -12.12 11.94
C VAL A 319 8.56 -13.21 13.01
N TYR A 320 9.20 -12.90 14.14
CA TYR A 320 9.29 -13.84 15.27
C TYR A 320 7.94 -14.11 15.93
N TYR A 321 7.07 -13.10 16.04
CA TYR A 321 5.70 -13.31 16.50
C TYR A 321 4.95 -14.33 15.63
N LEU A 322 5.08 -14.21 14.30
CA LEU A 322 4.43 -15.09 13.34
C LEU A 322 5.05 -16.49 13.34
N LEU A 323 6.38 -16.60 13.45
CA LEU A 323 7.07 -17.87 13.65
C LEU A 323 6.59 -18.57 14.93
N GLY A 324 6.43 -17.83 16.02
CA GLY A 324 5.88 -18.33 17.28
C GLY A 324 4.44 -18.83 17.14
N ASP A 325 3.55 -18.02 16.57
CA ASP A 325 2.13 -18.42 16.38
C ASP A 325 2.01 -19.64 15.46
N LEU A 326 2.80 -19.68 14.38
CA LEU A 326 2.78 -20.77 13.43
C LEU A 326 3.36 -22.04 14.07
N SER A 327 4.50 -21.97 14.76
CA SER A 327 5.10 -23.12 15.47
C SER A 327 4.13 -23.70 16.51
N ARG A 328 3.45 -22.83 17.28
CA ARG A 328 2.40 -23.24 18.21
C ARG A 328 1.26 -23.99 17.52
N ARG A 329 0.80 -23.54 16.34
CA ARG A 329 -0.28 -24.21 15.59
C ARG A 329 0.12 -25.64 15.18
N TYR A 330 1.39 -25.86 14.84
CA TYR A 330 1.92 -27.20 14.52
C TYR A 330 2.33 -28.02 15.75
N GLY A 331 2.13 -27.51 16.98
CA GLY A 331 2.47 -28.21 18.22
C GLY A 331 3.96 -28.19 18.58
N MET A 332 4.76 -27.38 17.90
CA MET A 332 6.17 -27.10 18.22
C MET A 332 6.23 -26.04 19.33
N TYR A 333 5.87 -26.44 20.54
CA TYR A 333 5.65 -25.52 21.66
C TYR A 333 6.95 -24.93 22.20
N GLU A 334 8.01 -25.72 22.26
CA GLU A 334 9.34 -25.29 22.70
C GLU A 334 9.89 -24.21 21.75
N GLU A 335 9.86 -24.48 20.43
CA GLU A 335 10.30 -23.49 19.45
C GLU A 335 9.42 -22.24 19.44
N ALA A 336 8.10 -22.40 19.65
CA ALA A 336 7.19 -21.26 19.73
C ALA A 336 7.56 -20.30 20.87
N GLU A 337 7.88 -20.82 22.06
CA GLU A 337 8.34 -20.01 23.19
C GLU A 337 9.68 -19.32 22.89
N GLU A 338 10.62 -20.01 22.24
CA GLU A 338 11.89 -19.42 21.82
C GLU A 338 11.69 -18.27 20.83
N TYR A 339 10.79 -18.42 19.85
CA TYR A 339 10.49 -17.32 18.92
C TYR A 339 9.79 -16.16 19.63
N PHE A 340 8.85 -16.42 20.55
CA PHE A 340 8.22 -15.36 21.33
C PHE A 340 9.23 -14.62 22.23
N ALA A 341 10.24 -15.30 22.77
CA ALA A 341 11.33 -14.67 23.52
C ALA A 341 12.24 -13.78 22.64
N LYS A 342 12.32 -14.07 21.33
CA LYS A 342 13.06 -13.27 20.34
C LYS A 342 12.27 -12.06 19.81
N VAL A 343 11.00 -11.90 20.19
CA VAL A 343 10.21 -10.73 19.82
C VAL A 343 10.85 -9.49 20.46
N GLY A 344 11.55 -8.72 19.64
CA GLY A 344 12.33 -7.56 20.08
C GLY A 344 11.50 -6.48 20.81
N PRO A 345 12.16 -5.42 21.29
CA PRO A 345 11.54 -4.41 22.17
C PRO A 345 10.34 -3.68 21.54
N SER A 346 10.23 -3.64 20.21
CA SER A 346 9.10 -3.02 19.50
C SER A 346 7.76 -3.71 19.74
N LEU A 347 7.77 -4.98 20.13
CA LEU A 347 6.60 -5.80 20.39
C LEU A 347 6.62 -6.47 21.77
N ALA A 348 7.68 -6.30 22.56
CA ALA A 348 7.79 -6.88 23.91
C ALA A 348 6.66 -6.41 24.87
N SER A 349 6.14 -5.20 24.66
CA SER A 349 5.00 -4.66 25.42
C SER A 349 3.63 -5.04 24.84
N ASP A 350 3.58 -5.78 23.73
CA ASP A 350 2.34 -6.14 23.08
C ASP A 350 1.59 -7.17 23.94
N PRO A 351 0.33 -6.91 24.35
CA PRO A 351 -0.39 -7.78 25.26
C PRO A 351 -0.74 -9.15 24.64
N ARG A 352 -0.55 -9.30 23.31
CA ARG A 352 -0.79 -10.57 22.63
C ARG A 352 0.34 -11.57 22.82
N ILE A 353 1.53 -11.14 23.24
CA ILE A 353 2.64 -12.04 23.58
C ILE A 353 2.29 -12.92 24.78
N PRO A 354 1.94 -12.39 25.98
CA PRO A 354 1.54 -13.24 27.10
C PRO A 354 0.29 -14.06 26.77
N ALA A 355 -0.64 -13.56 25.97
CA ALA A 355 -1.80 -14.33 25.54
C ALA A 355 -1.44 -15.54 24.64
N GLN A 356 -0.43 -15.41 23.77
CA GLN A 356 0.07 -16.52 22.95
C GLN A 356 0.87 -17.53 23.79
N LEU A 357 1.66 -17.07 24.76
CA LEU A 357 2.32 -17.93 25.73
C LEU A 357 1.30 -18.71 26.57
N ALA A 358 0.22 -18.05 27.01
CA ALA A 358 -0.87 -18.69 27.73
C ALA A 358 -1.49 -19.85 26.93
N LEU A 359 -1.64 -19.69 25.61
CA LEU A 359 -2.12 -20.76 24.73
C LEU A 359 -1.16 -21.96 24.68
N ILE A 360 0.15 -21.71 24.66
CA ILE A 360 1.16 -22.78 24.71
C ILE A 360 1.09 -23.50 26.06
N THR A 361 1.07 -22.75 27.16
CA THR A 361 1.00 -23.28 28.52
C THR A 361 -0.28 -24.09 28.76
N PHE A 362 -1.42 -23.61 28.26
CA PHE A 362 -2.70 -24.32 28.31
C PHE A 362 -2.65 -25.63 27.53
N ALA A 363 -2.05 -25.61 26.33
CA ALA A 363 -1.89 -26.82 25.51
C ALA A 363 -1.04 -27.90 26.21
N ARG A 364 -0.06 -27.49 27.01
CA ARG A 364 0.76 -28.37 27.86
C ARG A 364 0.05 -28.84 29.14
N GLY A 365 -1.11 -28.30 29.46
CA GLY A 365 -1.94 -28.68 30.61
C GLY A 365 -1.69 -27.90 31.90
N ASP A 366 -0.83 -26.88 31.88
CA ASP A 366 -0.62 -25.99 33.03
C ASP A 366 -1.65 -24.85 33.03
N ASN A 367 -2.86 -25.18 33.48
CA ASN A 367 -4.00 -24.28 33.40
C ASN A 367 -3.88 -23.05 34.32
N GLU A 368 -3.20 -23.18 35.46
CA GLU A 368 -3.02 -22.06 36.39
C GLU A 368 -2.09 -21.00 35.81
N ARG A 369 -0.95 -21.43 35.27
CA ARG A 369 -0.02 -20.48 34.63
C ARG A 369 -0.62 -19.87 33.38
N ALA A 370 -1.41 -20.63 32.60
CA ALA A 370 -2.15 -20.09 31.47
C ALA A 370 -3.15 -19.00 31.88
N LYS A 371 -3.87 -19.19 33.00
CA LYS A 371 -4.78 -18.18 33.57
C LYS A 371 -4.02 -16.91 33.90
N GLU A 372 -2.90 -17.00 34.60
CA GLU A 372 -2.06 -15.84 34.97
C GLU A 372 -1.63 -15.05 33.72
N LEU A 373 -1.14 -15.73 32.70
CA LEU A 373 -0.67 -15.09 31.46
C LEU A 373 -1.82 -14.44 30.68
N PHE A 374 -3.02 -15.02 30.66
CA PHE A 374 -4.18 -14.37 30.05
C PHE A 374 -4.64 -13.14 30.84
N LEU A 375 -4.61 -13.18 32.18
CA LEU A 375 -4.92 -12.02 33.02
C LEU A 375 -3.87 -10.92 32.84
N GLU A 376 -2.60 -11.27 32.68
CA GLU A 376 -1.53 -10.31 32.33
C GLU A 376 -1.81 -9.65 30.97
N ALA A 377 -2.26 -10.42 29.97
CA ALA A 377 -2.65 -9.87 28.68
C ALA A 377 -3.84 -8.90 28.78
N GLU A 378 -4.84 -9.25 29.59
CA GLU A 378 -5.99 -8.36 29.89
C GLU A 378 -5.53 -7.08 30.60
N GLU A 379 -4.65 -7.18 31.60
CA GLU A 379 -4.10 -6.03 32.34
C GLU A 379 -3.32 -5.09 31.42
N LYS A 380 -2.57 -5.64 30.45
CA LYS A 380 -1.88 -4.88 29.40
C LYS A 380 -2.83 -4.33 28.32
N GLY A 381 -4.14 -4.48 28.49
CA GLY A 381 -5.18 -3.85 27.67
C GLY A 381 -5.65 -4.66 26.47
N LEU A 382 -5.36 -5.97 26.39
CA LEU A 382 -5.96 -6.81 25.35
C LEU A 382 -7.42 -7.09 25.71
N GLU A 383 -8.34 -6.47 24.98
CA GLU A 383 -9.77 -6.75 25.07
C GLU A 383 -10.26 -7.31 23.72
N SER A 384 -10.44 -8.63 23.63
CA SER A 384 -10.83 -9.29 22.38
C SER A 384 -11.67 -10.55 22.61
N ALA A 385 -12.53 -10.89 21.65
CA ALA A 385 -13.32 -12.12 21.73
C ALA A 385 -12.43 -13.39 21.82
N PRO A 386 -11.32 -13.52 21.06
CA PRO A 386 -10.38 -14.64 21.23
C PRO A 386 -9.83 -14.77 22.65
N LEU A 387 -9.46 -13.66 23.30
CA LEU A 387 -8.92 -13.69 24.67
C LEU A 387 -9.92 -14.33 25.63
N TYR A 388 -11.14 -13.79 25.69
CA TYR A 388 -12.14 -14.26 26.64
C TYR A 388 -12.69 -15.64 26.30
N TYR A 389 -12.73 -15.99 25.01
CA TYR A 389 -13.05 -17.35 24.59
C TYR A 389 -12.01 -18.35 25.14
N ASN A 390 -10.72 -18.10 24.92
CA ASN A 390 -9.66 -18.98 25.41
C ASN A 390 -9.60 -19.01 26.95
N LEU A 391 -9.77 -17.86 27.62
CA LEU A 391 -9.84 -17.77 29.08
C LEU A 391 -11.02 -18.60 29.65
N SER A 392 -12.17 -18.62 28.96
CA SER A 392 -13.32 -19.44 29.39
C SER A 392 -13.01 -20.93 29.40
N LYS A 393 -12.16 -21.40 28.46
CA LYS A 393 -11.70 -22.79 28.38
C LYS A 393 -10.75 -23.11 29.54
N VAL A 394 -9.82 -22.20 29.84
CA VAL A 394 -8.93 -22.32 31.00
C VAL A 394 -9.72 -22.43 32.29
N TYR A 395 -10.69 -21.53 32.52
CA TYR A 395 -11.55 -21.59 33.70
C TYR A 395 -12.38 -22.87 33.79
N PHE A 396 -12.87 -23.37 32.65
CA PHE A 396 -13.61 -24.63 32.61
C PHE A 396 -12.74 -25.80 33.07
N GLU A 397 -11.49 -25.87 32.61
CA GLU A 397 -10.51 -26.90 32.99
C GLU A 397 -10.05 -26.77 34.44
N LEU A 398 -10.10 -25.56 35.02
CA LEU A 398 -9.89 -25.30 36.45
C LEU A 398 -11.15 -25.55 37.30
N LEU A 399 -12.26 -26.02 36.69
CA LEU A 399 -13.56 -26.23 37.33
C LEU A 399 -14.22 -24.96 37.88
N ASP A 400 -13.76 -23.78 37.48
CA ASP A 400 -14.39 -22.48 37.79
C ASP A 400 -15.49 -22.16 36.77
N THR A 401 -16.61 -22.86 36.93
CA THR A 401 -17.76 -22.73 36.01
C THR A 401 -18.38 -21.33 36.00
N LYS A 402 -18.23 -20.55 37.06
CA LYS A 402 -18.76 -19.19 37.14
C LYS A 402 -17.94 -18.25 36.26
N SER A 403 -16.63 -18.19 36.48
CA SER A 403 -15.74 -17.34 35.68
C SER A 403 -15.67 -17.77 34.22
N SER A 404 -15.77 -19.08 33.95
CA SER A 404 -15.91 -19.59 32.57
C SER A 404 -17.14 -19.01 31.86
N ARG A 405 -18.32 -19.04 32.50
CA ARG A 405 -19.57 -18.48 31.94
C ARG A 405 -19.50 -16.97 31.74
N GLU A 406 -18.86 -16.25 32.66
CA GLU A 406 -18.66 -14.81 32.55
C GLU A 406 -17.74 -14.47 31.36
N ALA A 407 -16.63 -15.20 31.21
CA ALA A 407 -15.68 -15.01 30.12
C ALA A 407 -16.30 -15.29 28.74
N ILE A 408 -16.99 -16.43 28.55
CA ILE A 408 -17.66 -16.72 27.27
C ILE A 408 -18.77 -15.71 26.96
N THR A 409 -19.48 -15.21 27.98
CA THR A 409 -20.46 -14.13 27.81
C THR A 409 -19.80 -12.84 27.35
N LYS A 410 -18.64 -12.48 27.91
CA LYS A 410 -17.85 -11.32 27.47
C LYS A 410 -17.37 -11.49 26.03
N ALA A 411 -16.87 -12.67 25.66
CA ALA A 411 -16.47 -12.98 24.28
C ALA A 411 -17.64 -12.78 23.29
N ARG A 412 -18.82 -13.34 23.60
CA ARG A 412 -20.03 -13.23 22.77
C ARG A 412 -20.57 -11.80 22.67
N ARG A 413 -20.35 -10.96 23.69
CA ARG A 413 -20.70 -9.53 23.63
C ARG A 413 -19.81 -8.76 22.67
N ILE A 414 -18.52 -9.12 22.57
CA ILE A 414 -17.57 -8.46 21.68
C ILE A 414 -17.83 -8.87 20.22
N ASP A 415 -17.84 -10.18 19.94
CA ASP A 415 -18.12 -10.70 18.60
C ASP A 415 -18.85 -12.05 18.66
N PRO A 416 -20.20 -12.07 18.60
CA PRO A 416 -20.97 -13.30 18.68
C PRO A 416 -20.76 -14.21 17.45
N SER A 417 -20.46 -13.61 16.29
CA SER A 417 -20.29 -14.34 15.04
C SER A 417 -18.99 -15.12 15.02
N LEU A 418 -17.92 -14.52 15.55
CA LEU A 418 -16.61 -15.13 15.67
C LEU A 418 -16.61 -16.24 16.73
N VAL A 419 -17.26 -16.01 17.89
CA VAL A 419 -17.39 -17.05 18.92
C VAL A 419 -18.14 -18.28 18.41
N ALA A 420 -19.23 -18.12 17.67
CA ALA A 420 -19.93 -19.25 17.06
C ALA A 420 -19.04 -20.08 16.11
N GLN A 421 -18.10 -19.42 15.40
CA GLN A 421 -17.12 -20.13 14.58
C GLN A 421 -16.10 -20.91 15.43
N PHE A 422 -15.68 -20.34 16.56
CA PHE A 422 -14.79 -21.03 17.50
C PHE A 422 -15.46 -22.25 18.12
N GLU A 423 -16.72 -22.14 18.54
CA GLU A 423 -17.50 -23.26 19.09
C GLU A 423 -17.64 -24.41 18.07
N LYS A 424 -18.01 -24.09 16.81
CA LYS A 424 -18.09 -25.08 15.73
C LYS A 424 -16.74 -25.77 15.48
N ARG A 425 -15.65 -25.00 15.50
CA ARG A 425 -14.30 -25.51 15.31
C ARG A 425 -13.89 -26.44 16.46
N GLU A 426 -14.20 -26.05 17.69
CA GLU A 426 -13.91 -26.84 18.89
C GLU A 426 -14.69 -28.14 18.92
N GLU A 427 -15.99 -28.14 18.57
CA GLU A 427 -16.79 -29.35 18.46
C GLU A 427 -16.16 -30.36 17.48
N THR A 428 -15.54 -29.85 16.41
CA THR A 428 -14.91 -30.69 15.38
C THR A 428 -13.55 -31.24 15.81
N LEU A 429 -12.76 -30.46 16.57
CA LEU A 429 -11.35 -30.77 16.84
C LEU A 429 -11.07 -31.24 18.27
N GLY A 430 -12.01 -31.01 19.18
CA GLY A 430 -11.83 -31.20 20.61
C GLY A 430 -11.23 -29.98 21.31
N LEU A 431 -11.43 -29.95 22.63
CA LEU A 431 -11.14 -28.81 23.51
C LEU A 431 -9.66 -28.37 23.51
N ARG A 432 -8.72 -29.34 23.41
CA ARG A 432 -7.27 -29.10 23.56
C ARG A 432 -6.47 -29.21 22.26
N ALA A 433 -7.11 -29.38 21.11
CA ALA A 433 -6.38 -29.39 19.85
C ALA A 433 -5.74 -28.01 19.61
N SER A 434 -4.47 -27.97 19.19
CA SER A 434 -3.73 -26.72 18.94
C SER A 434 -4.44 -25.80 17.95
N SER A 435 -5.15 -26.39 16.97
CA SER A 435 -5.95 -25.70 15.97
C SER A 435 -7.34 -25.26 16.46
N SER A 436 -7.83 -25.80 17.59
CA SER A 436 -9.07 -25.35 18.23
C SER A 436 -8.92 -23.99 18.92
N PHE A 437 -7.68 -23.58 19.23
CA PHE A 437 -7.43 -22.30 19.88
C PHE A 437 -7.68 -21.14 18.93
N SER A 438 -8.35 -20.11 19.46
CA SER A 438 -8.52 -18.87 18.73
C SER A 438 -7.20 -18.09 18.78
N GLY A 439 -6.52 -18.01 17.64
CA GLY A 439 -5.33 -17.18 17.51
C GLY A 439 -5.67 -15.70 17.56
N PHE A 440 -4.68 -14.88 17.89
CA PHE A 440 -4.80 -13.43 17.87
C PHE A 440 -4.36 -12.89 16.52
N GLU A 441 -5.24 -12.15 15.84
CA GLU A 441 -4.89 -11.54 14.56
C GLU A 441 -3.81 -10.47 14.74
N VAL A 442 -2.95 -10.35 13.73
CA VAL A 442 -1.96 -9.26 13.67
C VAL A 442 -2.67 -7.99 13.20
N PRO A 443 -2.56 -6.84 13.89
CA PRO A 443 -3.26 -5.64 13.53
C PRO A 443 -2.55 -5.07 12.31
N VAL A 444 -3.31 -4.49 11.38
CA VAL A 444 -2.75 -3.91 10.14
C VAL A 444 -1.64 -2.89 10.44
N LEU A 445 -1.73 -2.17 11.57
CA LEU A 445 -0.70 -1.23 11.97
C LEU A 445 0.68 -1.87 12.23
N GLN A 446 0.73 -3.10 12.76
CA GLN A 446 2.00 -3.80 12.97
C GLN A 446 2.58 -4.30 11.65
N LEU A 447 1.73 -4.80 10.73
CA LEU A 447 2.14 -5.09 9.35
C LEU A 447 2.70 -3.84 8.67
N PHE A 448 2.06 -2.69 8.87
CA PHE A 448 2.50 -1.42 8.32
C PHE A 448 3.86 -1.01 8.89
N ARG A 449 4.06 -1.14 10.20
CA ARG A 449 5.38 -0.90 10.83
C ARG A 449 6.46 -1.83 10.27
N SER A 450 6.17 -3.11 10.08
CA SER A 450 7.08 -4.05 9.42
C SER A 450 7.40 -3.63 7.98
N SER A 451 6.43 -3.10 7.23
CA SER A 451 6.65 -2.60 5.86
C SER A 451 7.53 -1.35 5.78
N LEU A 452 7.74 -0.64 6.90
CA LEU A 452 8.63 0.51 6.99
C LEU A 452 10.07 0.12 7.36
N VAL A 453 10.31 -1.12 7.78
CA VAL A 453 11.67 -1.61 8.01
C VAL A 453 12.38 -1.65 6.65
N PRO A 454 13.54 -0.98 6.51
CA PRO A 454 14.22 -0.90 5.22
C PRO A 454 14.68 -2.29 4.77
N MET A 455 14.32 -2.67 3.54
CA MET A 455 14.82 -3.89 2.92
C MET A 455 16.29 -3.73 2.49
N PRO A 456 17.11 -4.79 2.53
CA PRO A 456 18.47 -4.76 1.98
C PRO A 456 18.46 -4.28 0.52
N GLY A 457 19.34 -3.34 0.17
CA GLY A 457 19.40 -2.75 -1.18
C GLY A 457 18.32 -1.71 -1.51
N ALA A 458 17.33 -1.48 -0.64
CA ALA A 458 16.27 -0.51 -0.91
C ALA A 458 16.82 0.91 -1.16
N ARG A 459 17.89 1.28 -0.44
CA ARG A 459 18.52 2.60 -0.57
C ARG A 459 19.12 2.88 -1.94
N GLU A 460 19.80 1.90 -2.50
CA GLU A 460 20.37 2.01 -3.85
C GLU A 460 19.24 2.15 -4.86
N HIS A 461 18.23 1.28 -4.74
CA HIS A 461 17.09 1.27 -5.66
C HIS A 461 16.33 2.61 -5.69
N TYR A 462 15.93 3.14 -4.54
CA TYR A 462 15.19 4.40 -4.52
C TYR A 462 16.05 5.62 -4.87
N THR A 463 17.38 5.52 -4.72
CA THR A 463 18.30 6.58 -5.13
C THR A 463 18.43 6.60 -6.66
N GLU A 464 18.53 5.43 -7.29
CA GLU A 464 18.53 5.30 -8.75
C GLU A 464 17.23 5.88 -9.36
N VAL A 465 16.08 5.59 -8.75
CA VAL A 465 14.78 6.16 -9.19
C VAL A 465 14.76 7.68 -9.04
N ALA A 466 15.24 8.22 -7.92
CA ALA A 466 15.32 9.66 -7.70
C ALA A 466 16.27 10.36 -8.67
N GLU A 467 17.43 9.78 -8.97
CA GLU A 467 18.40 10.33 -9.91
C GLU A 467 17.85 10.38 -11.34
N LYS A 468 17.05 9.39 -11.76
CA LYS A 468 16.33 9.42 -13.05
C LYS A 468 15.31 10.58 -13.13
N LEU A 469 14.72 10.96 -12.00
CA LEU A 469 13.71 12.02 -11.93
C LEU A 469 14.32 13.42 -11.75
N MET A 470 15.44 13.53 -11.02
CA MET A 470 16.09 14.78 -10.65
C MET A 470 17.60 14.60 -10.43
N TRP A 471 18.38 14.38 -11.48
CA TRP A 471 19.83 14.21 -11.36
C TRP A 471 20.53 15.48 -10.83
N PRO A 472 21.48 15.41 -9.87
CA PRO A 472 22.04 14.25 -9.16
C PRO A 472 21.47 14.08 -7.73
N PHE A 473 20.19 14.38 -7.50
CA PHE A 473 19.62 14.41 -6.15
C PHE A 473 19.10 13.05 -5.70
N SER A 474 19.47 12.68 -4.48
CA SER A 474 18.80 11.61 -3.72
C SER A 474 17.37 12.04 -3.33
N PRO A 475 16.49 11.12 -2.89
CA PRO A 475 15.13 11.49 -2.47
C PRO A 475 15.11 12.55 -1.36
N PHE A 476 16.06 12.47 -0.42
CA PHE A 476 16.24 13.49 0.62
C PHE A 476 16.61 14.84 0.01
N GLY A 477 17.52 14.86 -0.97
CA GLY A 477 17.86 16.07 -1.70
C GLY A 477 16.66 16.71 -2.41
N ILE A 478 15.83 15.90 -3.06
CA ILE A 478 14.57 16.36 -3.69
C ILE A 478 13.64 16.97 -2.63
N ALA A 479 13.49 16.31 -1.47
CA ALA A 479 12.66 16.80 -0.38
C ALA A 479 13.16 18.15 0.16
N VAL A 480 14.47 18.30 0.36
CA VAL A 480 15.10 19.56 0.81
C VAL A 480 14.86 20.68 -0.18
N VAL A 481 15.01 20.44 -1.50
CA VAL A 481 14.70 21.44 -2.53
C VAL A 481 13.22 21.81 -2.49
N GLY A 482 12.32 20.83 -2.36
CA GLY A 482 10.89 21.06 -2.25
C GLY A 482 10.50 21.91 -1.04
N VAL A 483 11.03 21.58 0.13
CA VAL A 483 10.83 22.34 1.37
C VAL A 483 11.42 23.74 1.27
N ALA A 484 12.62 23.90 0.68
CA ALA A 484 13.22 25.21 0.47
C ALA A 484 12.33 26.10 -0.43
N LEU A 485 11.83 25.57 -1.56
CA LEU A 485 10.90 26.28 -2.44
C LEU A 485 9.58 26.61 -1.73
N PHE A 486 9.07 25.69 -0.92
CA PHE A 486 7.88 25.93 -0.09
C PHE A 486 8.12 27.05 0.93
N LEU A 487 9.27 27.09 1.60
CA LEU A 487 9.59 28.12 2.60
C LEU A 487 9.90 29.48 1.96
N CYS A 488 10.47 29.51 0.76
CA CYS A 488 10.68 30.75 0.00
C CYS A 488 9.37 31.55 -0.17
N PHE A 489 8.22 30.87 -0.26
CA PHE A 489 6.89 31.50 -0.30
C PHE A 489 6.66 32.48 0.86
N PHE A 490 7.09 32.13 2.07
CA PHE A 490 6.91 32.94 3.28
C PHE A 490 7.98 34.02 3.44
N ALA A 491 9.17 33.81 2.89
CA ALA A 491 10.30 34.73 3.03
C ALA A 491 10.13 36.04 2.24
N VAL A 492 9.40 36.02 1.12
CA VAL A 492 9.21 37.22 0.30
C VAL A 492 7.99 38.01 0.79
N SER A 493 8.29 39.09 1.52
CA SER A 493 7.31 40.12 1.88
C SER A 493 6.62 40.65 0.62
N PRO A 494 5.29 40.87 0.63
CA PRO A 494 4.58 41.46 -0.50
C PRO A 494 5.18 42.84 -0.82
N GLU A 495 6.05 42.89 -1.82
CA GLU A 495 6.71 44.11 -2.23
C GLU A 495 5.66 45.14 -2.68
N LYS A 496 5.64 46.32 -2.05
CA LYS A 496 4.81 47.44 -2.48
C LYS A 496 5.17 47.74 -3.93
N GLN A 497 4.22 47.50 -4.86
CA GLN A 497 4.38 47.75 -6.30
C GLN A 497 4.90 49.17 -6.56
N ARG A 498 6.21 49.32 -6.76
CA ARG A 498 6.81 50.58 -7.21
C ARG A 498 6.45 50.79 -8.68
N ARG A 499 6.16 52.05 -9.04
CA ARG A 499 5.71 52.49 -10.39
C ARG A 499 6.61 51.91 -11.49
N LEU A 500 5.97 51.30 -12.51
CA LEU A 500 6.59 50.54 -13.59
C LEU A 500 7.25 51.44 -14.67
N GLU A 501 8.44 51.06 -15.14
CA GLU A 501 9.14 51.64 -16.31
C GLU A 501 8.51 51.19 -17.65
N THR A 502 8.78 51.95 -18.72
CA THR A 502 8.01 51.94 -19.98
C THR A 502 8.31 50.85 -21.02
N TYR A 503 9.25 49.94 -20.76
CA TYR A 503 9.66 48.92 -21.75
C TYR A 503 8.58 47.83 -21.93
N TYR A 504 8.30 47.46 -23.19
CA TYR A 504 7.27 46.48 -23.63
C TYR A 504 5.81 46.85 -23.34
N LEU A 505 5.46 48.14 -23.17
CA LEU A 505 4.08 48.57 -22.83
C LEU A 505 2.99 48.26 -23.88
N GLY A 506 3.36 47.78 -25.08
CA GLY A 506 2.42 47.44 -26.15
C GLY A 506 2.24 45.93 -26.41
N TYR A 507 2.99 45.06 -25.73
CA TYR A 507 2.91 43.62 -26.00
C TYR A 507 1.70 43.01 -25.30
N THR A 508 0.59 42.86 -26.03
CA THR A 508 -0.59 42.14 -25.55
C THR A 508 -0.62 40.75 -26.17
N VAL A 509 -0.97 39.74 -25.36
CA VAL A 509 -1.15 38.37 -25.84
C VAL A 509 -2.25 38.37 -26.92
N PRO A 510 -1.96 37.89 -28.14
CA PRO A 510 -2.95 37.84 -29.22
C PRO A 510 -4.22 37.11 -28.81
N ALA A 511 -5.38 37.61 -29.25
CA ALA A 511 -6.67 36.98 -28.95
C ALA A 511 -6.74 35.52 -29.42
N ALA A 512 -6.09 35.20 -30.54
CA ALA A 512 -5.96 33.83 -31.06
C ALA A 512 -5.26 32.91 -30.06
N GLN A 513 -4.15 33.36 -29.45
CA GLN A 513 -3.43 32.58 -28.45
C GLN A 513 -4.28 32.36 -27.19
N ARG A 514 -5.03 33.36 -26.73
CA ARG A 514 -5.96 33.20 -25.58
C ARG A 514 -7.07 32.20 -25.87
N ARG A 515 -7.61 32.20 -27.09
CA ARG A 515 -8.60 31.20 -27.52
C ARG A 515 -7.99 29.81 -27.56
N LEU A 516 -6.80 29.67 -28.14
CA LEU A 516 -6.11 28.38 -28.22
C LEU A 516 -5.76 27.83 -26.84
N THR A 517 -5.27 28.67 -25.91
CA THR A 517 -5.02 28.23 -24.54
C THR A 517 -6.30 27.84 -23.82
N SER A 518 -7.43 28.51 -24.09
CA SER A 518 -8.72 28.14 -23.48
C SER A 518 -9.28 26.78 -23.92
N LEU A 519 -8.82 26.24 -25.07
CA LEU A 519 -9.20 24.91 -25.56
C LEU A 519 -8.47 23.76 -24.84
N ILE A 520 -7.31 24.05 -24.25
CA ILE A 520 -6.54 23.06 -23.49
C ILE A 520 -7.30 22.79 -22.17
N PRO A 521 -7.43 21.53 -21.72
CA PRO A 521 -8.00 21.23 -20.41
C PRO A 521 -7.38 22.10 -19.31
N GLY A 522 -8.20 22.77 -18.51
CA GLY A 522 -7.74 23.69 -17.47
C GLY A 522 -7.29 25.08 -17.95
N GLY A 523 -7.07 25.29 -19.25
CA GLY A 523 -6.59 26.56 -19.80
C GLY A 523 -7.56 27.72 -19.65
N GLY A 524 -8.87 27.47 -19.67
CA GLY A 524 -9.88 28.48 -19.30
C GLY A 524 -9.67 29.04 -17.88
N PHE A 525 -9.26 28.19 -16.92
CA PHE A 525 -8.92 28.64 -15.58
C PHE A 525 -7.64 29.47 -15.55
N ALA A 526 -6.61 29.08 -16.32
CA ALA A 526 -5.39 29.86 -16.45
C ALA A 526 -5.66 31.26 -17.03
N VAL A 527 -6.48 31.37 -18.08
CA VAL A 527 -6.92 32.65 -18.66
C VAL A 527 -7.68 33.50 -17.66
N SER A 528 -8.52 32.88 -16.81
CA SER A 528 -9.23 33.56 -15.73
C SER A 528 -8.37 33.98 -14.54
N GLY A 529 -7.05 33.70 -14.56
CA GLY A 529 -6.14 34.01 -13.45
C GLY A 529 -6.28 33.07 -12.25
N ARG A 530 -6.78 31.85 -12.48
CA ARG A 530 -7.03 30.82 -11.46
C ARG A 530 -6.12 29.59 -11.69
N PRO A 531 -4.79 29.71 -11.50
CA PRO A 531 -3.86 28.67 -11.91
C PRO A 531 -3.91 27.40 -11.05
N VAL A 532 -4.36 27.49 -9.79
CA VAL A 532 -4.56 26.31 -8.93
C VAL A 532 -5.64 25.38 -9.50
N TRP A 533 -6.71 25.96 -10.03
CA TRP A 533 -7.79 25.20 -10.68
C TRP A 533 -7.36 24.62 -12.02
N CYS A 534 -6.48 25.33 -12.75
CA CYS A 534 -5.82 24.78 -13.93
C CYS A 534 -5.00 23.54 -13.57
N PHE A 535 -4.19 23.61 -12.51
CA PHE A 535 -3.41 22.48 -12.00
C PHE A 535 -4.30 21.28 -11.66
N LEU A 536 -5.33 21.46 -10.82
CA LEU A 536 -6.22 20.37 -10.42
C LEU A 536 -6.96 19.75 -11.61
N GLY A 537 -7.47 20.58 -12.52
CA GLY A 537 -8.18 20.13 -13.72
C GLY A 537 -7.29 19.31 -14.65
N VAL A 538 -6.06 19.75 -14.91
CA VAL A 538 -5.13 19.00 -15.77
C VAL A 538 -4.67 17.72 -15.07
N SER A 539 -4.38 17.75 -13.77
CA SER A 539 -3.99 16.54 -13.02
C SER A 539 -5.09 15.48 -13.06
N ALA A 540 -6.36 15.86 -12.90
CA ALA A 540 -7.49 14.93 -12.99
C ALA A 540 -7.62 14.31 -14.40
N VAL A 541 -7.47 15.13 -15.45
CA VAL A 541 -7.48 14.65 -16.84
C VAL A 541 -6.30 13.72 -17.10
N ALA A 542 -5.08 14.08 -16.68
CA ALA A 542 -3.90 13.25 -16.82
C ALA A 542 -4.08 11.88 -16.16
N LEU A 543 -4.57 11.86 -14.91
CA LEU A 543 -4.85 10.62 -14.18
C LEU A 543 -5.89 9.74 -14.90
N SER A 544 -6.91 10.34 -15.50
CA SER A 544 -7.94 9.60 -16.26
C SER A 544 -7.42 9.01 -17.58
N LEU A 545 -6.38 9.61 -18.18
CA LEU A 545 -5.80 9.20 -19.45
C LEU A 545 -4.72 8.11 -19.30
N PHE A 546 -4.09 8.01 -18.14
CA PHE A 546 -3.02 7.03 -17.87
C PHE A 546 -3.37 5.58 -18.24
N PRO A 547 -4.55 5.04 -17.87
CA PRO A 547 -4.98 3.72 -18.32
C PRO A 547 -5.04 3.55 -19.85
N LEU A 548 -5.44 4.61 -20.58
CA LEU A 548 -5.54 4.58 -22.04
C LEU A 548 -4.18 4.67 -22.71
N LEU A 549 -3.26 5.40 -22.11
CA LEU A 549 -1.90 5.59 -22.61
C LEU A 549 -0.99 4.39 -22.30
N GLY A 550 -1.46 3.43 -21.49
CA GLY A 550 -0.62 2.34 -20.98
C GLY A 550 0.53 2.84 -20.11
N TRP A 551 0.42 4.08 -19.60
CA TRP A 551 1.47 4.76 -18.86
C TRP A 551 0.90 5.24 -17.52
N PRO A 552 1.60 5.02 -16.40
CA PRO A 552 2.87 4.29 -16.25
C PRO A 552 2.68 2.77 -16.10
N ASN A 553 3.75 1.96 -16.15
CA ASN A 553 3.70 0.48 -16.13
C ASN A 553 2.89 -0.08 -14.95
N GLU A 554 2.85 0.66 -13.85
CA GLU A 554 2.08 0.38 -12.64
C GLU A 554 0.58 0.33 -12.93
N VAL A 555 0.08 1.08 -13.92
CA VAL A 555 -1.32 1.01 -14.31
C VAL A 555 -1.65 -0.34 -14.95
N VAL A 556 -0.70 -0.93 -15.68
CA VAL A 556 -0.84 -2.31 -16.17
C VAL A 556 -0.88 -3.29 -15.00
N GLU A 557 -0.01 -3.10 -13.99
CA GLU A 557 -0.05 -3.90 -12.77
C GLU A 557 -1.38 -3.77 -12.02
N LEU A 558 -1.99 -2.57 -11.95
CA LEU A 558 -3.31 -2.37 -11.36
C LEU A 558 -4.36 -3.28 -12.03
N PHE A 559 -4.29 -3.42 -13.36
CA PHE A 559 -5.16 -4.33 -14.10
C PHE A 559 -4.82 -5.80 -13.89
N THR A 560 -3.57 -6.15 -13.54
CA THR A 560 -3.26 -7.53 -13.11
C THR A 560 -3.85 -7.87 -11.75
N VAL A 561 -3.97 -6.89 -10.85
CA VAL A 561 -4.64 -7.06 -9.54
C VAL A 561 -6.16 -7.19 -9.73
N PHE A 562 -6.72 -6.46 -10.70
CA PHE A 562 -8.15 -6.47 -11.02
C PHE A 562 -8.40 -6.88 -12.48
N PRO A 563 -8.17 -8.15 -12.86
CA PRO A 563 -8.14 -8.60 -14.25
C PRO A 563 -9.48 -8.49 -14.99
N SER A 564 -10.60 -8.26 -14.30
CA SER A 564 -11.91 -8.05 -14.93
C SER A 564 -12.38 -6.60 -14.93
N ALA A 565 -11.56 -5.67 -14.42
CA ALA A 565 -11.85 -4.25 -14.42
C ALA A 565 -11.49 -3.81 -15.83
N SER A 566 -12.47 -3.84 -16.74
CA SER A 566 -12.26 -3.32 -18.08
C SER A 566 -11.62 -1.93 -17.93
N GLN A 567 -10.52 -1.69 -18.63
CA GLN A 567 -9.84 -0.38 -18.66
C GLN A 567 -10.86 0.75 -18.91
N VAL A 568 -11.87 0.43 -19.71
CA VAL A 568 -13.04 1.24 -20.03
C VAL A 568 -13.82 1.69 -18.79
N ALA A 569 -14.12 0.80 -17.83
CA ALA A 569 -14.89 1.16 -16.64
C ALA A 569 -14.14 2.14 -15.72
N PHE A 570 -12.83 1.95 -15.56
CA PHE A 570 -12.00 2.86 -14.77
C PHE A 570 -11.91 4.24 -15.45
N VAL A 571 -11.67 4.26 -16.76
CA VAL A 571 -11.64 5.50 -17.55
C VAL A 571 -12.98 6.22 -17.47
N ILE A 572 -14.10 5.53 -17.63
CA ILE A 572 -15.44 6.11 -17.50
C ILE A 572 -15.63 6.71 -16.11
N ALA A 573 -15.26 6.00 -15.04
CA ALA A 573 -15.38 6.52 -13.67
C ALA A 573 -14.53 7.79 -13.47
N SER A 574 -13.28 7.80 -13.93
CA SER A 574 -12.39 8.96 -13.83
C SER A 574 -12.86 10.15 -14.68
N VAL A 575 -13.40 9.88 -15.87
CA VAL A 575 -13.96 10.91 -16.76
C VAL A 575 -15.24 11.49 -16.16
N VAL A 576 -16.16 10.65 -15.68
CA VAL A 576 -17.40 11.10 -15.01
C VAL A 576 -17.06 11.92 -13.77
N PHE A 577 -16.12 11.48 -12.94
CA PHE A 577 -15.67 12.25 -11.78
C PHE A 577 -15.11 13.62 -12.19
N SER A 578 -14.29 13.67 -13.24
CA SER A 578 -13.73 14.92 -13.77
C SER A 578 -14.83 15.84 -14.33
N ILE A 579 -15.81 15.31 -15.05
CA ILE A 579 -16.95 16.07 -15.60
C ILE A 579 -17.82 16.62 -14.47
N VAL A 580 -18.18 15.79 -13.48
CA VAL A 580 -19.00 16.21 -12.33
C VAL A 580 -18.29 17.30 -11.52
N TYR A 581 -16.98 17.13 -11.29
CA TYR A 581 -16.15 18.13 -10.62
C TYR A 581 -16.12 19.47 -11.39
N VAL A 582 -15.92 19.44 -12.70
CA VAL A 582 -15.94 20.66 -13.54
C VAL A 582 -17.34 21.30 -13.58
N ALA A 583 -18.40 20.50 -13.74
CA ALA A 583 -19.77 20.98 -13.85
C ALA A 583 -20.27 21.64 -12.55
N SER A 584 -20.00 21.02 -11.39
CA SER A 584 -20.33 21.58 -10.08
C SER A 584 -19.70 22.96 -9.83
N PHE A 585 -18.57 23.25 -10.50
CA PHE A 585 -17.88 24.52 -10.37
C PHE A 585 -18.38 25.58 -11.36
N LEU A 586 -18.71 25.18 -12.60
CA LEU A 586 -19.30 26.08 -13.59
C LEU A 586 -20.67 26.60 -13.14
N GLY A 587 -21.48 25.76 -12.50
CA GLY A 587 -22.80 26.16 -11.99
C GLY A 587 -22.76 27.25 -10.89
N LYS A 588 -21.62 27.47 -10.23
CA LYS A 588 -21.47 28.50 -9.19
C LYS A 588 -21.25 29.92 -9.75
N LYS A 589 -20.95 30.05 -11.04
CA LYS A 589 -20.56 31.33 -11.67
C LYS A 589 -21.73 32.05 -12.35
N GLU A 590 -22.89 31.42 -12.45
CA GLU A 590 -24.13 32.09 -12.93
C GLU A 590 -24.94 32.72 -11.80
N SER A 591 -24.55 32.48 -10.53
CA SER A 591 -25.20 33.05 -9.34
C SER A 591 -24.47 34.24 -8.71
N GLU A 592 -23.31 34.63 -9.26
CA GLU A 592 -22.53 35.84 -8.91
C GLU A 592 -22.41 36.73 -10.14
#